data_AF-A0A9W8Z5K2-F1
#
_entry.id   AF-A0A9W8Z5K2-F1
#
_cell.length_a   1.000
_cell.length_b   1.000
_cell.length_c   1.000
_cell.angle_alpha   90.00
_cell.angle_beta   90.00
_cell.angle_gamma   90.00
#
_symmetry.space_group_name_H-M   'P 1'
#
loop_
_entity.id
_entity.type
_entity.pdbx_description
1 polymer ?
#
loop_
_entity_poly.entity_id
_entity_poly.type
_entity_poly.pdbx_seq_one_letter_code
_entity_poly.pdbx_strand_id
1 'polypeptide(L)'
;MGPPRQIPTEEETKEIKRRSAASLLGLLPPQVATTFFANDSKVAQHQQVEEILDCLEDTYLNKHLIFQILELIVLRLVPELESQGIQDLMEELTGF
;
A
#
# COMPACT_ATOMS: atom_id res chain seq x y z
N MET A 1 -17.46 7.60 21.03
CA MET A 1 -16.08 8.07 20.84
C MET A 1 -15.16 7.03 21.44
N GLY A 2 -14.35 6.34 20.63
CA GLY A 2 -13.34 5.42 21.16
C GLY A 2 -12.24 6.17 21.91
N PRO A 3 -11.39 5.48 22.69
CA PRO A 3 -10.22 6.11 23.27
C PRO A 3 -9.37 6.77 22.18
N PRO A 4 -8.63 7.86 22.50
CA PRO A 4 -7.73 8.48 21.55
C PRO A 4 -6.73 7.45 21.04
N ARG A 5 -6.37 7.53 19.75
CA ARG A 5 -5.31 6.69 19.18
C ARG A 5 -4.04 6.90 20.00
N GLN A 6 -3.51 5.81 20.53
CA GLN A 6 -2.20 5.81 21.15
C GLN A 6 -1.17 5.64 20.04
N ILE A 7 -0.20 6.54 19.99
CA ILE A 7 0.94 6.42 19.06
C ILE A 7 1.87 5.36 19.65
N PRO A 8 2.20 4.29 18.92
CA PRO A 8 3.16 3.31 19.40
C PRO A 8 4.51 3.96 19.72
N THR A 9 5.20 3.43 20.72
CA THR A 9 6.60 3.77 20.99
C THR A 9 7.51 3.28 19.85
N GLU A 10 8.75 3.75 19.80
CA GLU A 10 9.72 3.31 18.79
C GLU A 10 9.95 1.79 18.82
N GLU A 11 10.06 1.21 20.02
CA GLU A 11 10.25 -0.23 20.20
C GLU A 11 9.00 -1.01 19.76
N GLU A 12 7.80 -0.52 20.10
CA GLU A 12 6.56 -1.13 19.62
C GLU A 12 6.41 -1.01 18.11
N THR A 13 6.81 0.11 17.51
CA THR A 13 6.79 0.32 16.05
C THR A 13 7.69 -0.70 15.37
N LYS A 14 8.90 -0.88 15.87
CA LYS A 14 9.86 -1.87 15.37
C LYS A 14 9.31 -3.29 15.47
N GLU A 15 8.71 -3.65 16.59
CA GLU A 15 8.12 -4.98 16.76
C GLU A 15 6.89 -5.20 15.86
N ILE A 16 6.03 -4.19 15.72
CA ILE A 16 4.91 -4.22 14.78
C ILE A 16 5.42 -4.42 13.35
N LYS A 17 6.46 -3.70 12.95
CA LYS A 17 7.08 -3.82 11.63
C LYS A 17 7.61 -5.22 11.38
N ARG A 18 8.40 -5.75 12.34
CA ARG A 18 8.94 -7.11 12.28
C ARG A 18 7.84 -8.16 12.15
N ARG A 19 6.80 -8.08 12.98
CA ARG A 19 5.66 -9.02 12.92
C ARG A 19 4.89 -8.91 11.62
N SER A 20 4.72 -7.70 11.11
CA SER A 20 4.06 -7.45 9.83
C SER A 20 4.86 -8.05 8.68
N ALA A 21 6.18 -7.88 8.68
CA ALA A 21 7.06 -8.49 7.68
C ALA A 21 6.97 -10.02 7.67
N ALA A 22 6.99 -10.65 8.85
CA ALA A 22 6.80 -12.10 8.98
C ALA A 22 5.43 -12.55 8.43
N SER A 23 4.37 -11.81 8.75
CA SER A 23 3.02 -12.12 8.30
C SER A 23 2.88 -12.00 6.79
N LEU A 24 3.36 -10.89 6.21
CA LEU A 24 3.32 -10.64 4.76
C LEU A 24 4.12 -11.68 3.98
N LEU A 25 5.34 -12.00 4.43
CA LEU A 25 6.16 -13.04 3.81
C LEU A 25 5.47 -14.41 3.89
N GLY A 26 4.76 -14.69 4.99
CA GLY A 26 4.01 -15.93 5.19
C GLY A 26 2.79 -16.09 4.27
N LEU A 27 2.30 -15.03 3.64
CA LEU A 27 1.22 -15.09 2.64
C LEU A 27 1.72 -15.60 1.28
N LEU A 28 3.03 -15.52 1.03
CA LEU A 28 3.63 -15.90 -0.25
C LEU A 28 4.02 -17.39 -0.25
N PRO A 29 3.69 -18.14 -1.33
CA PRO A 29 4.31 -19.44 -1.55
C PRO A 29 5.85 -19.31 -1.63
N PRO A 30 6.63 -20.29 -1.14
CA PRO A 30 8.10 -20.17 -1.07
C PRO A 30 8.76 -19.84 -2.41
N GLN A 31 8.26 -20.42 -3.51
CA GLN A 31 8.78 -20.17 -4.87
C GLN A 31 8.56 -18.72 -5.31
N VAL A 32 7.42 -18.13 -4.93
CA VAL A 32 7.11 -16.72 -5.22
C VAL A 32 8.03 -15.82 -4.42
N ALA A 33 8.23 -16.11 -3.13
CA ALA A 33 9.14 -15.36 -2.28
C ALA A 33 10.58 -15.40 -2.81
N THR A 34 11.12 -16.59 -3.11
CA THR A 34 12.46 -16.74 -3.69
C THR A 34 12.63 -15.92 -4.96
N THR A 35 11.65 -16.01 -5.87
CA THR A 35 11.73 -15.32 -7.16
C THR A 35 11.63 -13.81 -7.01
N PHE A 36 10.69 -13.33 -6.21
CA PHE A 36 10.45 -11.89 -6.00
C PHE A 36 11.64 -11.22 -5.30
N PHE A 37 12.18 -11.86 -4.26
CA PHE A 37 13.29 -11.33 -3.48
C PHE A 37 14.66 -11.67 -4.05
N ALA A 38 14.70 -12.49 -5.12
CA ALA A 38 15.91 -13.05 -5.72
C ALA A 38 16.86 -13.69 -4.68
N ASN A 39 16.29 -14.32 -3.65
CA ASN A 39 17.02 -14.82 -2.49
C ASN A 39 16.27 -15.98 -1.83
N ASP A 40 16.96 -17.07 -1.49
CA ASP A 40 16.39 -18.24 -0.81
C ASP A 40 16.47 -18.18 0.73
N SER A 41 17.22 -17.23 1.28
CA SER A 41 17.35 -17.07 2.73
C SER A 41 16.11 -16.39 3.29
N LYS A 42 15.32 -17.12 4.08
CA LYS A 42 14.16 -16.56 4.79
C LYS A 42 14.51 -15.34 5.66
N VAL A 43 15.70 -15.31 6.24
CA VAL A 43 16.16 -14.18 7.06
C VAL A 43 16.39 -12.95 6.18
N ALA A 44 17.00 -13.14 5.00
CA ALA A 44 17.21 -12.05 4.05
C ALA A 44 15.89 -11.56 3.44
N GLN A 45 15.00 -12.48 3.06
CA GLN A 45 13.64 -12.14 2.59
C GLN A 45 12.87 -11.34 3.64
N HIS A 46 12.94 -11.74 4.91
CA HIS A 46 12.30 -11.01 6.00
C HIS A 46 12.85 -9.59 6.14
N GLN A 47 14.17 -9.44 6.08
CA GLN A 47 14.83 -8.13 6.13
C GLN A 47 14.41 -7.25 4.94
N GLN A 48 14.33 -7.81 3.74
CA GLN A 48 13.87 -7.09 2.55
C GLN A 48 12.41 -6.65 2.66
N VAL A 49 11.54 -7.46 3.29
CA VAL A 49 10.16 -7.03 3.57
C VAL A 49 10.15 -5.89 4.59
N GLU A 50 10.98 -5.93 5.63
CA GLU A 50 11.11 -4.79 6.55
C GLU A 50 11.59 -3.53 5.81
N GLU A 51 12.56 -3.64 4.91
CA GLU A 51 13.04 -2.51 4.09
C GLU A 51 11.94 -1.93 3.19
N ILE A 52 11.06 -2.77 2.63
CA ILE A 52 9.89 -2.31 1.88
C ILE A 52 8.91 -1.56 2.81
N LEU A 53 8.74 -2.05 4.04
CA LEU A 53 7.87 -1.41 5.02
C LEU A 53 8.40 -0.05 5.52
N ASP A 54 9.71 0.23 5.40
CA ASP A 54 10.27 1.56 5.71
C ASP A 54 9.63 2.67 4.86
N CYS A 55 9.22 2.36 3.62
CA CYS A 55 8.50 3.33 2.79
C CYS A 55 7.18 3.81 3.42
N LEU A 56 6.57 3.00 4.31
CA LEU A 56 5.33 3.36 5.00
C LEU A 56 5.56 4.24 6.24
N GLU A 57 6.81 4.45 6.65
CA GLU A 57 7.14 5.41 7.71
C GLU A 57 7.13 6.86 7.18
N ASP A 58 7.27 7.04 5.86
CA ASP A 58 7.22 8.35 5.22
C ASP A 58 5.78 8.84 5.05
N THR A 59 5.45 9.96 5.72
CA THR A 59 4.14 10.60 5.67
C THR A 59 3.76 11.09 4.26
N TYR A 60 4.74 11.50 3.45
CA TYR A 60 4.53 11.94 2.07
C TYR A 60 4.16 10.76 1.17
N LEU A 61 4.86 9.64 1.29
CA LEU A 61 4.52 8.42 0.54
C LEU A 61 3.14 7.90 0.92
N ASN A 62 2.81 7.89 2.22
CA ASN A 62 1.49 7.50 2.68
C ASN A 62 0.37 8.37 2.10
N LYS A 63 0.60 9.69 2.00
CA LYS A 63 -0.37 10.60 1.37
C LYS A 63 -0.61 10.19 -0.09
N HIS A 64 0.46 10.00 -0.87
CA HIS A 64 0.35 9.58 -2.27
C HIS A 64 -0.30 8.22 -2.44
N LEU A 65 0.04 7.26 -1.58
CA LEU A 65 -0.60 5.94 -1.58
C LEU A 65 -2.11 6.05 -1.42
N ILE A 66 -2.59 6.87 -0.48
CA ILE A 66 -4.03 7.09 -0.29
C ILE A 66 -4.65 7.72 -1.54
N PHE A 67 -4.01 8.73 -2.13
CA PHE A 67 -4.53 9.33 -3.38
C PHE A 67 -4.58 8.32 -4.52
N GLN A 68 -3.55 7.49 -4.70
CA GLN A 68 -3.53 6.45 -5.73
C GLN A 68 -4.59 5.36 -5.49
N ILE A 69 -4.80 4.94 -4.23
CA ILE A 69 -5.87 3.99 -3.90
C ILE A 69 -7.24 4.60 -4.21
N LEU A 70 -7.47 5.86 -3.84
CA LEU A 70 -8.72 6.55 -4.13
C LEU A 70 -8.93 6.72 -5.64
N GLU A 71 -7.91 7.12 -6.37
CA GLU A 71 -7.92 7.22 -7.84
C GLU A 71 -8.26 5.87 -8.47
N LEU A 72 -7.60 4.79 -8.04
CA LEU A 72 -7.88 3.44 -8.53
C LEU A 72 -9.33 3.00 -8.24
N ILE A 73 -9.86 3.31 -7.06
CA ILE A 73 -11.26 3.03 -6.71
C ILE A 73 -12.20 3.84 -7.61
N VAL A 74 -11.93 5.12 -7.81
CA VAL A 74 -12.74 6.00 -8.67
C VAL A 74 -12.75 5.48 -10.11
N LEU A 75 -11.58 5.16 -10.67
CA LEU A 75 -11.47 4.61 -12.03
C LEU A 75 -12.14 3.24 -12.16
N ARG A 76 -12.17 2.42 -11.10
CA ARG A 76 -12.92 1.16 -11.13
C ARG A 76 -14.43 1.33 -11.01
N LEU A 77 -14.90 2.39 -10.37
CA LEU A 77 -16.34 2.67 -10.22
C LEU A 77 -16.89 3.42 -11.43
N VAL A 78 -16.08 4.28 -12.05
CA VAL A 78 -16.42 5.12 -13.20
C VAL A 78 -15.31 4.95 -14.25
N PRO A 79 -15.26 3.81 -14.95
CA PRO A 79 -14.21 3.51 -15.93
C PRO A 79 -14.19 4.51 -17.10
N GLU A 80 -15.27 5.24 -17.34
CA GLU A 80 -15.36 6.29 -18.35
C GLU A 80 -14.30 7.39 -18.13
N LEU A 81 -13.95 7.66 -16.87
CA LEU A 81 -12.90 8.61 -16.47
C LEU A 81 -11.47 8.17 -16.81
N GLU A 82 -11.28 6.89 -17.17
CA GLU A 82 -9.97 6.41 -17.65
C GLU A 82 -9.68 6.90 -19.07
N SER A 83 -10.73 7.14 -19.86
CA SER A 83 -10.64 7.49 -21.28
C SER A 83 -10.93 8.94 -21.62
N GLN A 84 -11.70 9.64 -20.77
CA GLN A 84 -12.12 11.02 -20.96
C GLN A 84 -11.85 11.82 -19.67
N GLY A 85 -11.44 13.09 -19.82
CA GLY A 85 -11.27 13.96 -18.66
C GLY A 85 -12.60 14.22 -17.96
N ILE A 86 -12.57 14.54 -16.67
CA ILE A 86 -13.77 14.85 -15.88
C ILE A 86 -14.61 15.97 -16.56
N GLN A 87 -13.96 16.92 -17.23
CA GLN A 87 -14.63 17.99 -17.98
C GLN A 87 -15.40 17.45 -19.20
N ASP A 88 -14.77 16.61 -20.02
CA ASP A 88 -15.39 16.04 -21.22
C ASP A 88 -16.61 15.18 -20.86
N LEU A 89 -16.51 14.39 -19.77
CA LEU A 89 -17.61 13.54 -19.29
C LEU A 89 -18.77 14.38 -18.71
N MET A 90 -18.47 15.49 -18.02
CA MET A 90 -19.51 16.38 -17.52
C MET A 90 -20.24 17.12 -18.64
N GLU A 91 -19.53 17.56 -19.69
CA GLU A 91 -20.15 18.19 -20.87
C GLU A 91 -21.09 17.21 -21.59
N GLU A 92 -20.67 15.95 -21.75
CA GLU A 92 -21.49 14.90 -22.37
C GLU A 92 -22.75 14.55 -21.54
N LEU A 93 -22.63 14.51 -20.20
CA LEU A 93 -23.74 14.16 -19.30
C LEU A 93 -24.70 15.32 -19.01
N THR A 94 -24.23 16.57 -19.03
CA THR A 94 -25.05 17.74 -18.69
C THR A 94 -25.60 18.49 -19.90
N GLY A 95 -25.17 18.14 -21.12
CA GLY A 95 -25.86 18.54 -22.36
C GLY A 95 -25.90 20.05 -22.61
N PHE A 96 -24.76 20.73 -22.45
CA PHE A 96 -24.51 22.05 -23.01
C PHE A 96 -23.20 22.06 -23.79
#